data_AF-A0A937SWK3-F1
#
_entry.id   AF-A0A937SWK3-F1
#
_cell.length_a   1.000
_cell.length_b   1.000
_cell.length_c   1.000
_cell.angle_alpha   90.00
_cell.angle_beta   90.00
_cell.angle_gamma   90.00
#
_symmetry.space_group_name_H-M   'P 1'
#
loop_
_entity.id
_entity.type
_entity.pdbx_description
1 polymer ?
#
loop_
_entity_poly.entity_id
_entity_poly.type
_entity_poly.pdbx_seq_one_letter_code
_entity_poly.pdbx_strand_id
1 'polypeptide(L)'
;MLKRRDKKGFTLIELAIVLVIIGLIIGAVLKGADLIDNAKAKKFITKARGWEVSQWTYLDREGGFAGDDNKNGKIGGATGNPAADFVAASFTNPPYEGGGTPINTITMGSLTFYVFFGTDGGADAGLNILTICSDNACGAFTEAELLYIKSLDVAIDGTADGANGQLIGVSSAPAITAAEWEAGYASAPTAAAWTAATTQAAVYYFDGQP
;
A
#
# COMPACT_ATOMS: atom_id res chain seq x y z
N MET A 1 39.92 63.54 -7.86
CA MET A 1 39.79 62.92 -9.20
C MET A 1 39.09 61.58 -9.03
N LEU A 2 37.77 61.52 -9.22
CA LEU A 2 36.97 60.30 -9.01
C LEU A 2 37.01 59.45 -10.28
N LYS A 3 37.71 58.32 -10.20
CA LYS A 3 37.83 57.31 -11.26
C LYS A 3 36.44 56.71 -11.51
N ARG A 4 35.78 57.10 -12.61
CA ARG A 4 34.53 56.47 -13.06
C ARG A 4 34.84 54.99 -13.33
N ARG A 5 34.22 54.09 -12.56
CA ARG A 5 34.19 52.67 -12.87
C ARG A 5 33.21 52.47 -14.03
N ASP A 6 33.69 51.99 -15.16
CA ASP A 6 32.83 51.56 -16.28
C ASP A 6 31.88 50.47 -15.78
N LYS A 7 30.59 50.81 -15.71
CA LYS A 7 29.56 49.81 -15.51
C LYS A 7 29.34 49.12 -16.85
N LYS A 8 30.00 47.97 -17.07
CA LYS A 8 29.65 47.08 -18.18
C LYS A 8 28.20 46.63 -18.00
N GLY A 9 27.31 47.02 -18.91
CA GLY A 9 25.95 46.51 -18.96
C GLY A 9 25.93 45.05 -19.42
N PHE A 10 24.90 44.30 -19.01
CA PHE A 10 24.66 42.94 -19.51
C PHE A 10 24.30 42.97 -20.99
N THR A 11 24.81 42.01 -21.75
CA THR A 11 24.45 41.86 -23.16
C THR A 11 23.09 41.17 -23.31
N LEU A 12 22.36 41.49 -24.39
CA LEU A 12 21.11 40.80 -24.72
C LEU A 12 21.31 39.29 -24.90
N ILE A 13 22.46 38.88 -25.45
CA ILE A 13 22.80 37.47 -25.67
C ILE A 13 23.02 36.73 -24.34
N GLU A 14 23.67 37.36 -23.35
CA GLU A 14 23.88 36.77 -22.02
C GLU A 14 22.54 36.53 -21.32
N LEU A 15 21.60 37.47 -21.39
CA LEU A 15 20.27 37.28 -20.81
C LEU A 15 19.42 36.27 -21.61
N ALA A 16 19.55 36.23 -22.93
CA ALA A 16 18.82 35.27 -23.77
C ALA A 16 19.18 33.82 -23.44
N ILE A 17 20.47 33.50 -23.27
CA ILE A 17 20.91 32.14 -22.93
C ILE A 17 20.44 31.75 -21.52
N VAL A 18 20.46 32.68 -20.57
CA VAL A 18 19.99 32.43 -19.20
C VAL A 18 18.50 32.06 -19.19
N LEU A 19 17.66 32.78 -19.93
CA LEU A 19 16.22 32.48 -20.02
C LEU A 19 15.96 31.12 -20.67
N VAL A 20 16.75 30.74 -21.68
CA VAL A 20 16.66 29.41 -22.30
C VAL A 20 17.02 28.32 -21.30
N ILE A 21 18.11 28.46 -20.55
CA ILE A 21 18.54 27.47 -19.55
C ILE A 21 17.48 27.33 -18.45
N ILE A 22 16.92 28.43 -17.94
CA ILE A 22 15.85 28.38 -16.94
C ILE A 22 14.61 27.68 -17.52
N GLY A 23 14.22 27.98 -18.76
CA GLY A 23 13.09 27.33 -19.43
C GLY A 23 13.27 25.81 -19.56
N LEU A 24 14.48 25.37 -19.92
CA LEU A 24 14.81 23.95 -20.03
C LEU A 24 14.81 23.24 -18.66
N ILE A 25 15.34 23.88 -17.62
CA ILE A 25 15.36 23.32 -16.26
C ILE A 25 13.94 23.19 -15.71
N ILE A 26 13.09 24.21 -15.84
CA ILE A 26 11.70 24.16 -15.37
C ILE A 26 10.93 23.04 -16.10
N GLY A 27 11.09 22.93 -17.42
CA GLY A 27 10.46 21.85 -18.20
C GLY A 27 10.89 20.45 -17.73
N ALA A 28 12.17 20.26 -17.44
CA ALA A 28 12.69 18.98 -16.95
C ALA A 28 12.19 18.65 -15.52
N VAL A 29 12.16 19.62 -14.61
CA VAL A 29 11.76 19.40 -13.21
C VAL A 29 10.28 19.03 -13.09
N LEU A 30 9.40 19.70 -13.84
CA LEU A 30 7.96 19.40 -13.81
C LEU A 30 7.66 17.97 -14.24
N LYS A 31 8.28 17.51 -15.34
CA LYS A 31 8.13 16.12 -15.79
C LYS A 31 8.79 15.12 -14.83
N GLY A 32 9.89 15.52 -14.18
CA GLY A 32 10.59 14.71 -13.19
C GLY A 32 9.74 14.41 -11.96
N ALA A 33 8.95 15.36 -11.49
CA ALA A 33 8.06 15.18 -10.33
C ALA A 33 7.01 14.09 -10.58
N ASP A 34 6.28 14.18 -11.70
CA ASP A 34 5.28 13.17 -12.08
C ASP A 34 5.89 11.78 -12.21
N LEU A 35 7.11 11.68 -12.74
CA LEU A 35 7.81 10.39 -12.89
C LEU A 35 8.13 9.77 -11.53
N ILE A 36 8.56 10.60 -10.56
CA ILE A 36 8.85 10.14 -9.19
C ILE A 36 7.58 9.64 -8.52
N ASP A 37 6.46 10.34 -8.66
CA ASP A 37 5.20 9.93 -8.01
C ASP A 37 4.63 8.65 -8.62
N ASN A 38 4.74 8.48 -9.94
CA ASN A 38 4.43 7.20 -10.59
C ASN A 38 5.36 6.07 -10.11
N ALA A 39 6.65 6.33 -9.89
CA ALA A 39 7.57 5.35 -9.35
C ALA A 39 7.22 4.95 -7.91
N LYS A 40 6.78 5.89 -7.07
CA LYS A 40 6.30 5.60 -5.71
C LYS A 40 5.03 4.75 -5.74
N ALA A 41 4.06 5.08 -6.58
CA ALA A 41 2.84 4.29 -6.75
C ALA A 41 3.18 2.85 -7.18
N LYS A 42 4.06 2.67 -8.17
CA LYS A 42 4.52 1.35 -8.61
C LYS A 42 5.26 0.57 -7.51
N LYS A 43 6.06 1.25 -6.69
CA LYS A 43 6.73 0.65 -5.53
C LYS A 43 5.73 0.17 -4.49
N PHE A 44 4.70 0.97 -4.20
CA PHE A 44 3.62 0.59 -3.29
C PHE A 44 2.89 -0.66 -3.79
N ILE A 45 2.48 -0.68 -5.07
CA ILE A 45 1.84 -1.84 -5.70
C ILE A 45 2.72 -3.09 -5.60
N THR A 46 4.01 -2.96 -5.88
CA THR A 46 4.96 -4.08 -5.80
C THR A 46 5.06 -4.63 -4.37
N LYS A 47 5.07 -3.75 -3.37
CA LYS A 47 5.08 -4.18 -1.96
C LYS A 47 3.78 -4.85 -1.55
N ALA A 48 2.63 -4.28 -1.90
CA ALA A 48 1.32 -4.88 -1.61
C ALA A 48 1.17 -6.27 -2.25
N ARG A 49 1.55 -6.43 -3.52
CA ARG A 49 1.60 -7.74 -4.19
C ARG A 49 2.64 -8.69 -3.58
N GLY A 50 3.72 -8.15 -3.00
CA GLY A 50 4.71 -8.95 -2.26
C GLY A 50 4.09 -9.69 -1.07
N TRP A 51 3.17 -9.05 -0.36
CA TRP A 51 2.40 -9.65 0.73
C TRP A 51 1.47 -10.77 0.24
N GLU A 52 0.78 -10.56 -0.88
CA GLU A 52 -0.02 -11.61 -1.53
C GLU A 52 0.84 -12.82 -1.92
N VAL A 53 1.96 -12.57 -2.62
CA VAL A 53 2.88 -13.62 -3.06
C VAL A 53 3.47 -14.41 -1.90
N SER A 54 3.72 -13.75 -0.75
CA SER A 54 4.20 -14.47 0.44
C SER A 54 3.18 -15.46 1.00
N GLN A 55 1.88 -15.17 0.94
CA GLN A 55 0.84 -16.13 1.32
C GLN A 55 0.87 -17.35 0.39
N TRP A 56 0.89 -17.12 -0.92
CA TRP A 56 0.95 -18.22 -1.90
C TRP A 56 2.23 -19.05 -1.77
N THR A 57 3.36 -18.40 -1.47
CA THR A 57 4.64 -19.10 -1.22
C THR A 57 4.59 -19.93 0.06
N TYR A 58 3.93 -19.43 1.11
CA TYR A 58 3.73 -20.19 2.33
C TYR A 58 2.85 -21.41 2.09
N LEU A 59 1.74 -21.24 1.35
CA LEU A 59 0.85 -22.33 0.95
C LEU A 59 1.59 -23.44 0.18
N ASP A 60 2.43 -23.07 -0.78
CA ASP A 60 3.23 -24.04 -1.56
C ASP A 60 4.21 -24.85 -0.69
N ARG A 61 4.75 -24.22 0.37
CA ARG A 61 5.75 -24.85 1.24
C ARG A 61 5.15 -25.69 2.37
N GLU A 62 4.12 -25.18 3.03
CA GLU A 62 3.57 -25.74 4.27
C GLU A 62 2.20 -26.44 4.07
N GLY A 63 1.60 -26.28 2.88
CA GLY A 63 0.34 -26.92 2.50
C GLY A 63 -0.92 -26.29 3.12
N GLY A 64 -0.81 -25.10 3.71
CA GLY A 64 -1.92 -24.27 4.20
C GLY A 64 -1.53 -22.80 4.15
N PHE A 65 -2.49 -21.88 4.23
CA PHE A 65 -2.15 -20.45 4.30
C PHE A 65 -1.50 -20.09 5.64
N ALA A 66 -0.70 -19.03 5.68
CA ALA A 66 -0.15 -18.55 6.95
C ALA A 66 -1.30 -17.98 7.80
N GLY A 67 -1.41 -18.46 9.04
CA GLY A 67 -2.52 -18.21 9.93
C GLY A 67 -3.71 -19.18 9.78
N ASP A 68 -3.67 -20.16 8.88
CA ASP A 68 -4.67 -21.24 8.79
C ASP A 68 -4.28 -22.39 9.73
N ASP A 69 -4.79 -22.35 10.97
CA ASP A 69 -4.38 -23.28 12.02
C ASP A 69 -4.96 -24.70 11.86
N ASN A 70 -6.11 -24.82 11.21
CA ASN A 70 -6.87 -26.06 11.07
C ASN A 70 -6.79 -26.67 9.66
N LYS A 71 -6.06 -26.02 8.75
CA LYS A 71 -5.84 -26.40 7.35
C LYS A 71 -7.13 -26.54 6.53
N ASN A 72 -8.13 -25.71 6.83
CA ASN A 72 -9.38 -25.66 6.06
C ASN A 72 -9.29 -24.76 4.82
N GLY A 73 -8.14 -24.11 4.59
CA GLY A 73 -7.92 -23.16 3.51
C GLY A 73 -8.44 -21.75 3.81
N LYS A 74 -8.64 -21.39 5.08
CA LYS A 74 -9.08 -20.07 5.54
C LYS A 74 -8.08 -19.52 6.53
N ILE A 75 -7.73 -18.24 6.37
CA ILE A 75 -6.77 -17.56 7.24
C ILE A 75 -7.49 -17.14 8.51
N GLY A 76 -7.20 -17.82 9.61
CA GLY A 76 -7.83 -17.59 10.90
C GLY A 76 -7.91 -18.89 11.69
N GLY A 77 -8.79 -18.89 12.69
CA GLY A 77 -8.98 -20.00 13.61
C GLY A 77 -8.79 -19.56 15.05
N ALA A 78 -8.91 -20.47 16.00
CA ALA A 78 -8.81 -20.12 17.43
C ALA A 78 -7.38 -19.72 17.83
N THR A 79 -6.39 -20.12 17.05
CA THR A 79 -4.95 -19.93 17.29
C THR A 79 -4.19 -19.42 16.06
N GLY A 80 -4.91 -18.95 15.03
CA GLY A 80 -4.33 -18.39 13.82
C GLY A 80 -3.34 -17.27 14.14
N ASN A 81 -2.15 -17.32 13.52
CA ASN A 81 -1.13 -16.29 13.72
C ASN A 81 -0.26 -16.12 12.46
N PRO A 82 -0.75 -15.36 11.46
CA PRO A 82 0.00 -15.05 10.25
C PRO A 82 1.41 -14.51 10.54
N ALA A 83 1.57 -13.70 11.58
CA ALA A 83 2.87 -13.12 11.95
C ALA A 83 3.91 -14.19 12.31
N ALA A 84 3.56 -15.10 13.23
CA ALA A 84 4.45 -16.16 13.67
C ALA A 84 4.84 -17.08 12.51
N ASP A 85 3.87 -17.44 11.66
CA ASP A 85 4.07 -18.30 10.50
C ASP A 85 5.02 -17.69 9.47
N PHE A 86 4.83 -16.42 9.12
CA PHE A 86 5.73 -15.76 8.17
C PHE A 86 7.16 -15.61 8.69
N VAL A 87 7.31 -15.37 9.99
CA VAL A 87 8.64 -15.28 10.63
C VAL A 87 9.31 -16.65 10.66
N ALA A 88 8.56 -17.70 11.01
CA ALA A 88 9.07 -19.08 11.02
C ALA A 88 9.47 -19.54 9.60
N ALA A 89 8.71 -19.16 8.58
CA ALA A 89 8.95 -19.53 7.19
C ALA A 89 10.31 -19.07 6.64
N SER A 90 10.95 -18.07 7.26
CA SER A 90 12.31 -17.61 6.94
C SER A 90 12.50 -17.33 5.45
N PHE A 91 11.62 -16.53 4.85
CA PHE A 91 11.73 -16.16 3.43
C PHE A 91 13.06 -15.47 3.13
N THR A 92 13.64 -15.74 1.95
CA THR A 92 14.84 -15.04 1.47
C THR A 92 14.62 -13.53 1.36
N ASN A 93 13.42 -13.14 0.95
CA ASN A 93 12.99 -11.75 0.90
C ASN A 93 11.60 -11.64 1.55
N PRO A 94 11.53 -11.46 2.88
CA PRO A 94 10.25 -11.41 3.57
C PRO A 94 9.43 -10.19 3.14
N PRO A 95 8.09 -10.30 3.17
CA PRO A 95 7.20 -9.19 2.82
C PRO A 95 7.18 -8.11 3.91
N TYR A 96 7.47 -8.50 5.16
CA TYR A 96 7.45 -7.64 6.34
C TYR A 96 8.69 -6.74 6.43
N GLU A 97 8.51 -5.58 7.03
CA GLU A 97 9.59 -4.63 7.31
C GLU A 97 10.14 -4.85 8.73
N GLY A 98 11.16 -4.07 9.11
CA GLY A 98 11.78 -4.13 10.44
C GLY A 98 12.97 -5.09 10.51
N GLY A 99 14.17 -4.55 10.70
CA GLY A 99 15.41 -5.31 10.80
C GLY A 99 15.60 -5.97 12.18
N GLY A 100 14.79 -6.99 12.48
CA GLY A 100 14.90 -7.81 13.70
C GLY A 100 13.61 -7.94 14.51
N THR A 101 12.75 -6.91 14.45
CA THR A 101 11.35 -6.99 14.91
C THR A 101 10.46 -6.87 13.67
N PRO A 102 9.98 -8.00 13.14
CA PRO A 102 9.07 -8.01 12.00
C PRO A 102 7.86 -7.12 12.27
N ILE A 103 7.51 -6.27 11.31
CA ILE A 103 6.33 -5.41 11.35
C ILE A 103 5.55 -5.52 10.04
N ASN A 104 4.23 -5.54 10.14
CA ASN A 104 3.31 -5.67 9.01
C ASN A 104 3.05 -4.35 8.29
N THR A 105 4.12 -3.63 7.95
CA THR A 105 4.00 -2.30 7.37
C THR A 105 4.48 -2.21 5.93
N ILE A 106 3.92 -1.25 5.21
CA ILE A 106 4.41 -0.74 3.93
C ILE A 106 4.73 0.74 4.13
N THR A 107 5.99 1.10 4.31
CA THR A 107 6.39 2.51 4.48
C THR A 107 6.74 3.18 3.16
N MET A 108 5.98 4.22 2.78
CA MET A 108 6.16 5.07 1.61
C MET A 108 6.52 6.50 2.04
N GLY A 109 7.80 6.75 2.31
CA GLY A 109 8.26 8.05 2.77
C GLY A 109 7.78 8.33 4.20
N SER A 110 6.91 9.33 4.38
CA SER A 110 6.29 9.65 5.67
C SER A 110 4.99 8.91 5.95
N LEU A 111 4.43 8.22 4.94
CA LEU A 111 3.21 7.44 5.09
C LEU A 111 3.55 5.99 5.40
N THR A 112 2.77 5.37 6.28
CA THR A 112 2.91 3.97 6.65
C THR A 112 1.54 3.33 6.57
N PHE A 113 1.47 2.19 5.88
CA PHE A 113 0.26 1.38 5.81
C PHE A 113 0.49 0.09 6.57
N TYR A 114 -0.55 -0.46 7.18
CA TYR A 114 -0.52 -1.76 7.84
C TYR A 114 -1.25 -2.79 6.98
N VAL A 115 -0.70 -4.00 6.92
CA VAL A 115 -1.25 -5.13 6.15
C VAL A 115 -1.66 -6.23 7.12
N PHE A 116 -2.88 -6.71 6.98
CA PHE A 116 -3.43 -7.79 7.79
C PHE A 116 -4.00 -8.87 6.89
N PHE A 117 -4.10 -10.09 7.41
CA PHE A 117 -4.76 -11.20 6.73
C PHE A 117 -5.90 -11.74 7.58
N GLY A 118 -6.88 -12.37 6.95
CA GLY A 118 -7.97 -13.03 7.67
C GLY A 118 -9.10 -13.39 6.72
N THR A 119 -10.32 -13.39 7.25
CA THR A 119 -11.53 -13.71 6.50
C THR A 119 -12.60 -12.61 6.59
N ASP A 120 -13.50 -12.59 5.62
CA ASP A 120 -14.64 -11.66 5.60
C ASP A 120 -15.92 -12.18 6.27
N GLY A 121 -16.01 -13.48 6.61
CA GLY A 121 -17.24 -14.14 7.05
C GLY A 121 -17.24 -14.65 8.50
N GLY A 122 -16.28 -14.22 9.31
CA GLY A 122 -15.99 -14.74 10.64
C GLY A 122 -14.87 -15.79 10.63
N ALA A 123 -14.48 -16.26 11.81
CA ALA A 123 -13.43 -17.27 11.95
C ALA A 123 -13.78 -18.51 11.12
N ASP A 124 -12.85 -18.91 10.25
CA ASP A 124 -12.98 -20.11 9.39
C ASP A 124 -14.12 -20.09 8.37
N ALA A 125 -14.68 -18.92 8.05
CA ALA A 125 -15.78 -18.78 7.11
C ALA A 125 -15.59 -17.59 6.16
N GLY A 126 -16.27 -17.64 5.00
CA GLY A 126 -16.14 -16.60 3.97
C GLY A 126 -14.92 -16.80 3.06
N LEU A 127 -14.46 -15.71 2.46
CA LEU A 127 -13.30 -15.63 1.58
C LEU A 127 -12.06 -15.13 2.33
N ASN A 128 -10.87 -15.45 1.82
CA ASN A 128 -9.65 -14.92 2.41
C ASN A 128 -9.40 -13.51 1.90
N ILE A 129 -9.00 -12.65 2.83
CA ILE A 129 -8.77 -11.23 2.57
C ILE A 129 -7.38 -10.82 3.00
N LEU A 130 -6.81 -9.91 2.23
CA LEU A 130 -5.67 -9.08 2.60
C LEU A 130 -6.21 -7.67 2.84
N THR A 131 -6.12 -7.20 4.08
CA THR A 131 -6.65 -5.90 4.48
C THR A 131 -5.52 -4.90 4.66
N ILE A 132 -5.60 -3.76 3.98
CA ILE A 132 -4.66 -2.64 4.12
C ILE A 132 -5.33 -1.52 4.90
N CYS A 133 -4.62 -0.99 5.88
CA CYS A 133 -5.10 0.07 6.79
C CYS A 133 -4.08 1.19 6.94
N SER A 134 -4.55 2.38 7.37
CA SER A 134 -3.70 3.56 7.62
C SER A 134 -2.90 3.44 8.93
N ASP A 135 -3.44 2.74 9.92
CA ASP A 135 -2.82 2.49 11.22
C ASP A 135 -3.12 1.06 11.71
N ASN A 136 -2.66 0.74 12.92
CA ASN A 136 -2.85 -0.58 13.53
C ASN A 136 -4.27 -0.82 14.08
N ALA A 137 -5.19 0.12 13.90
CA ALA A 137 -6.59 0.06 14.32
C ALA A 137 -7.57 0.27 13.16
N CYS A 138 -7.07 0.39 11.92
CA CYS A 138 -7.82 0.75 10.72
C CYS A 138 -8.62 2.05 10.86
N GLY A 139 -7.93 3.13 11.24
CA GLY A 139 -8.43 4.50 11.14
C GLY A 139 -8.73 4.90 9.69
N ALA A 140 -9.59 5.91 9.53
CA ALA A 140 -9.99 6.38 8.21
C ALA A 140 -8.82 6.98 7.42
N PHE A 141 -8.71 6.61 6.14
CA PHE A 141 -7.65 7.10 5.26
C PHE A 141 -7.75 8.61 5.02
N THR A 142 -6.59 9.24 4.94
CA THR A 142 -6.39 10.60 4.44
C THR A 142 -6.39 10.66 2.90
N GLU A 143 -6.52 11.85 2.34
CA GLU A 143 -6.47 12.04 0.88
C GLU A 143 -5.14 11.56 0.25
N ALA A 144 -4.02 11.78 0.96
CA ALA A 144 -2.71 11.37 0.49
C ALA A 144 -2.55 9.84 0.47
N GLU A 145 -3.11 9.15 1.45
CA GLU A 145 -3.09 7.69 1.53
C GLU A 145 -4.00 7.06 0.47
N LEU A 146 -5.20 7.62 0.28
CA LEU A 146 -6.13 7.14 -0.74
C LEU A 146 -5.57 7.19 -2.16
N LEU A 147 -4.63 8.10 -2.46
CA LEU A 147 -3.98 8.13 -3.77
C LEU A 147 -3.21 6.82 -4.05
N TYR A 148 -2.53 6.27 -3.05
CA TYR A 148 -1.82 4.99 -3.17
C TYR A 148 -2.79 3.82 -3.29
N ILE A 149 -3.84 3.80 -2.48
CA ILE A 149 -4.87 2.77 -2.52
C ILE A 149 -5.59 2.76 -3.88
N LYS A 150 -5.98 3.92 -4.41
CA LYS A 150 -6.56 4.04 -5.76
C LYS A 150 -5.60 3.56 -6.85
N SER A 151 -4.30 3.81 -6.72
CA SER A 151 -3.32 3.30 -7.67
C SER A 151 -3.18 1.77 -7.61
N LEU A 152 -3.38 1.18 -6.43
CA LEU A 152 -3.42 -0.26 -6.23
C LEU A 152 -4.68 -0.87 -6.84
N ASP A 153 -5.84 -0.22 -6.65
CA ASP A 153 -7.13 -0.59 -7.24
C ASP A 153 -7.02 -0.75 -8.76
N VAL A 154 -6.56 0.32 -9.42
CA VAL A 154 -6.33 0.34 -10.87
C VAL A 154 -5.34 -0.74 -11.31
N ALA A 155 -4.35 -1.06 -10.47
CA ALA A 155 -3.38 -2.09 -10.79
C ALA A 155 -3.90 -3.52 -10.59
N ILE A 156 -4.98 -3.71 -9.82
CA ILE A 156 -5.61 -5.00 -9.56
C ILE A 156 -6.71 -5.27 -10.59
N ASP A 157 -7.68 -4.38 -10.74
CA ASP A 157 -8.85 -4.61 -11.61
C ASP A 157 -9.02 -3.61 -12.76
N GLY A 158 -8.13 -2.63 -12.87
CA GLY A 158 -8.14 -1.66 -13.97
C GLY A 158 -9.03 -0.43 -13.74
N THR A 159 -9.75 -0.37 -12.62
CA THR A 159 -10.62 0.74 -12.25
C THR A 159 -10.28 1.28 -10.86
N ALA A 160 -10.67 2.53 -10.57
CA ALA A 160 -10.37 3.21 -9.31
C ALA A 160 -11.67 3.51 -8.53
N ASP A 161 -12.57 2.52 -8.43
CA ASP A 161 -13.92 2.74 -7.91
C ASP A 161 -14.10 2.32 -6.44
N GLY A 162 -13.34 1.32 -5.98
CA GLY A 162 -13.43 0.76 -4.62
C GLY A 162 -14.77 0.11 -4.27
N ALA A 163 -15.70 0.06 -5.22
CA ALA A 163 -17.07 -0.42 -5.02
C ALA A 163 -17.30 -1.77 -5.73
N ASN A 164 -16.48 -2.11 -6.72
CA ASN A 164 -16.56 -3.34 -7.48
C ASN A 164 -15.17 -3.96 -7.62
N GLY A 165 -15.13 -5.27 -7.91
CA GLY A 165 -13.88 -5.96 -8.18
C GLY A 165 -13.26 -6.59 -6.95
N GLN A 166 -11.94 -6.83 -7.02
CA GLN A 166 -11.22 -7.59 -6.00
C GLN A 166 -10.71 -6.72 -4.86
N LEU A 167 -10.51 -5.42 -5.08
CA LEU A 167 -10.09 -4.49 -4.05
C LEU A 167 -11.25 -3.53 -3.75
N ILE A 168 -11.83 -3.66 -2.57
CA ILE A 168 -12.94 -2.81 -2.15
C ILE A 168 -12.52 -1.86 -1.03
N GLY A 169 -13.10 -0.67 -1.04
CA GLY A 169 -13.08 0.23 0.09
C GLY A 169 -14.18 -0.15 1.08
N VAL A 170 -13.87 -0.15 2.36
CA VAL A 170 -14.84 -0.46 3.43
C VAL A 170 -14.86 0.68 4.44
N SER A 171 -16.06 1.10 4.86
CA SER A 171 -16.24 2.18 5.83
C SER A 171 -16.33 1.71 7.29
N SER A 172 -16.33 0.39 7.52
CA SER A 172 -16.22 -0.24 8.83
C SER A 172 -14.85 -0.88 9.02
N ALA A 173 -14.23 -0.60 10.17
CA ALA A 173 -12.98 -1.22 10.56
C ALA A 173 -13.19 -2.73 10.83
N PRO A 174 -12.25 -3.59 10.40
CA PRO A 174 -12.27 -5.00 10.77
C PRO A 174 -11.99 -5.18 12.26
N ALA A 175 -12.28 -6.37 12.79
CA ALA A 175 -11.71 -6.79 14.07
C ALA A 175 -10.24 -7.15 13.86
N ILE A 176 -9.33 -6.52 14.62
CA ILE A 176 -7.87 -6.61 14.40
C ILE A 176 -7.21 -7.19 15.63
N THR A 177 -6.32 -8.16 15.41
CA THR A 177 -5.34 -8.59 16.40
C THR A 177 -3.94 -8.21 15.91
N ALA A 178 -3.51 -7.00 16.27
CA ALA A 178 -2.34 -6.36 15.64
C ALA A 178 -1.01 -7.12 15.85
N ALA A 179 -0.88 -7.87 16.95
CA ALA A 179 0.31 -8.67 17.22
C ALA A 179 0.43 -9.92 16.32
N GLU A 180 -0.71 -10.41 15.83
CA GLU A 180 -0.82 -11.65 15.04
C GLU A 180 -0.90 -11.35 13.54
N TRP A 181 -1.04 -10.06 13.18
CA TRP A 181 -1.30 -9.57 11.82
C TRP A 181 -2.61 -10.12 11.23
N GLU A 182 -3.57 -10.37 12.12
CA GLU A 182 -4.88 -10.86 11.75
C GLU A 182 -5.90 -9.72 11.73
N ALA A 183 -6.72 -9.67 10.68
CA ALA A 183 -7.89 -8.82 10.61
C ALA A 183 -9.02 -9.53 9.85
N GLY A 184 -10.21 -9.52 10.45
CA GLY A 184 -11.38 -10.16 9.86
C GLY A 184 -12.68 -9.40 10.09
N TYR A 185 -13.68 -9.75 9.30
CA TYR A 185 -15.06 -9.26 9.46
C TYR A 185 -15.96 -10.40 9.92
N ALA A 186 -16.97 -10.09 10.72
CA ALA A 186 -17.97 -11.09 11.13
C ALA A 186 -18.91 -11.51 9.99
N SER A 187 -19.02 -10.67 8.95
CA SER A 187 -19.81 -10.89 7.74
C SER A 187 -19.24 -10.03 6.61
N ALA A 188 -19.38 -10.48 5.36
CA ALA A 188 -18.80 -9.83 4.19
C ALA A 188 -19.07 -8.31 4.21
N PRO A 189 -18.02 -7.47 4.21
CA PRO A 189 -18.18 -6.03 4.35
C PRO A 189 -18.80 -5.41 3.09
N THR A 190 -19.63 -4.39 3.28
CA THR A 190 -20.22 -3.65 2.16
C THR A 190 -19.16 -2.76 1.51
N ALA A 191 -18.96 -2.94 0.21
CA ALA A 191 -18.07 -2.10 -0.58
C ALA A 191 -18.58 -0.65 -0.65
N ALA A 192 -17.64 0.30 -0.63
CA ALA A 192 -17.90 1.73 -0.66
C ALA A 192 -16.81 2.45 -1.45
N ALA A 193 -17.22 3.50 -2.18
CA ALA A 193 -16.29 4.28 -2.98
C ALA A 193 -15.19 4.93 -2.13
N TRP A 194 -13.98 5.03 -2.71
CA TRP A 194 -12.81 5.61 -2.05
C TRP A 194 -13.01 7.08 -1.63
N THR A 195 -13.34 7.29 -0.36
CA THR A 195 -13.72 8.59 0.18
C THR A 195 -12.95 8.86 1.47
N ALA A 196 -12.18 9.96 1.48
CA ALA A 196 -11.35 10.33 2.62
C ALA A 196 -12.19 10.49 3.90
N ALA A 197 -11.59 10.20 5.05
CA ALA A 197 -12.24 10.22 6.36
C ALA A 197 -13.41 9.24 6.56
N THR A 198 -13.79 8.46 5.54
CA THR A 198 -14.87 7.45 5.66
C THR A 198 -14.40 6.04 5.32
N THR A 199 -13.52 5.87 4.32
CA THR A 199 -12.89 4.57 4.05
C THR A 199 -11.91 4.26 5.17
N GLN A 200 -12.17 3.19 5.93
CA GLN A 200 -11.35 2.73 7.06
C GLN A 200 -10.37 1.63 6.67
N ALA A 201 -10.73 0.80 5.69
CA ALA A 201 -9.90 -0.29 5.22
C ALA A 201 -10.03 -0.48 3.71
N ALA A 202 -8.96 -0.97 3.10
CA ALA A 202 -8.96 -1.47 1.72
C ALA A 202 -8.85 -3.00 1.80
N VAL A 203 -9.89 -3.70 1.38
CA VAL A 203 -10.01 -5.15 1.50
C VAL A 203 -9.77 -5.78 0.14
N TYR A 204 -8.74 -6.62 0.04
CA TYR A 204 -8.36 -7.31 -1.18
C TYR A 204 -8.69 -8.80 -1.09
N TYR A 205 -9.55 -9.29 -1.97
CA TYR A 205 -9.87 -10.71 -2.12
C TYR A 205 -8.89 -11.37 -3.10
N PHE A 206 -7.89 -12.07 -2.56
CA PHE A 206 -6.80 -12.62 -3.36
C PHE A 206 -7.04 -14.07 -3.82
N ASP A 207 -7.87 -14.83 -3.11
CA ASP A 207 -8.21 -16.23 -3.43
C ASP A 207 -9.63 -16.41 -3.98
N GLY A 208 -10.38 -15.31 -4.16
CA GLY A 208 -11.76 -15.32 -4.60
C GLY A 208 -12.22 -13.96 -5.16
N GLN A 209 -13.50 -13.89 -5.55
CA GLN A 209 -14.19 -12.64 -5.87
C GLN A 209 -15.32 -12.46 -4.85
N PRO A 210 -15.52 -11.26 -4.29
CA PRO A 210 -16.57 -10.98 -3.31
C PRO A 210 -18.00 -11.13 -3.86
#